data_AF-A0A7Z2GAU2-F1
#
_entry.id   AF-A0A7Z2GAU2-F1
#
_cell.length_a   1.000
_cell.length_b   1.000
_cell.length_c   1.000
_cell.angle_alpha   90.00
_cell.angle_beta   90.00
_cell.angle_gamma   90.00
#
_symmetry.space_group_name_H-M   'P 1'
#
loop_
_entity.id
_entity.type
_entity.pdbx_description
1 polymer ?
#
loop_
_entity_poly.entity_id
_entity_poly.type
_entity_poly.pdbx_seq_one_letter_code
_entity_poly.pdbx_strand_id
1 'polypeptide(L)'
;MIISPPFLPASGLTSSDASKPDPMMDAVDKFELAHGVYPVAFDRRWHCGVHLAPDTHGAVYAIADGEVVAYRVCQHAIDSDNSNAGFVLLKHSTETGDGRKLTFYSLYMHLASLAECYAMGYDRTGLAEFLCKPSGPDTKGQVTPAASGGGHKVRRKDILGYLGRYQGIVYMHCEVFMLPGDFDTYFGHTQLGNPAPDTPTTTDCWGHTYYTIPAGQQFFALPPGTDAHHKLYGIKFETGQTATNTLPLDVETYFSKGAKYTNVWSVATDGSRSLLTAQPVKEKDYEYDLYHRATALYGTCPSDGYEMLRFGRILSTPATLAVEQLHGQVARP
;
A
#
# COMPACT_ATOMS: atom_id res chain seq x y z
N MET A 1 3.81 3.55 7.44
CA MET A 1 4.00 2.23 6.79
C MET A 1 3.45 1.14 7.71
N ILE A 2 2.38 0.47 7.30
CA ILE A 2 1.65 -0.54 8.12
C ILE A 2 2.51 -1.78 8.35
N ILE A 3 3.28 -2.18 7.34
CA ILE A 3 4.22 -3.30 7.39
C ILE A 3 5.67 -2.81 7.29
N SER A 4 6.63 -3.69 7.49
CA SER A 4 8.06 -3.51 7.24
C SER A 4 8.60 -4.70 6.46
N PRO A 5 9.78 -4.61 5.83
CA PRO A 5 10.37 -5.78 5.20
C PRO A 5 10.69 -6.87 6.24
N PRO A 6 10.61 -8.15 5.87
CA PRO A 6 10.94 -9.28 6.75
C PRO A 6 12.45 -9.44 6.96
N PHE A 7 13.26 -8.68 6.23
CA PHE A 7 14.71 -8.58 6.40
C PHE A 7 15.12 -7.15 6.69
N LEU A 8 16.33 -6.99 7.24
CA LEU A 8 16.95 -5.69 7.47
C LEU A 8 18.16 -5.58 6.53
N PRO A 9 18.06 -4.78 5.44
CA PRO A 9 19.22 -4.34 4.68
C PRO A 9 20.27 -3.63 5.57
N ALA A 10 21.45 -3.38 5.00
CA ALA A 10 22.49 -2.61 5.67
C ALA A 10 21.96 -1.26 6.21
N SER A 11 22.45 -0.84 7.37
CA SER A 11 22.05 0.45 7.95
C SER A 11 22.62 1.63 7.17
N GLY A 12 21.96 2.79 7.27
CA GLY A 12 22.45 4.03 6.67
C GLY A 12 22.27 4.14 5.16
N LEU A 13 21.37 3.35 4.55
CA LEU A 13 21.03 3.50 3.14
C LEU A 13 20.42 4.88 2.87
N THR A 14 21.00 5.60 1.90
CA THR A 14 20.52 6.91 1.45
C THR A 14 20.30 6.89 -0.05
N SER A 15 19.30 7.61 -0.53
CA SER A 15 19.08 7.86 -1.95
C SER A 15 19.21 9.35 -2.23
N SER A 16 20.03 9.72 -3.21
CA SER A 16 20.07 11.07 -3.79
C SER A 16 19.06 11.23 -4.93
N ASP A 17 18.41 10.15 -5.35
CA ASP A 17 17.42 10.14 -6.41
C ASP A 17 16.04 10.41 -5.80
N ALA A 18 15.51 11.60 -6.05
CA ALA A 18 14.20 12.03 -5.57
C ALA A 18 13.05 11.13 -6.07
N SER A 19 13.26 10.30 -7.10
CA SER A 19 12.28 9.31 -7.57
C SER A 19 12.20 8.08 -6.65
N LYS A 20 13.23 7.83 -5.83
CA LYS A 20 13.41 6.68 -4.94
C LYS A 20 13.44 7.09 -3.46
N PRO A 21 12.27 7.36 -2.85
CA PRO A 21 12.19 7.98 -1.53
C PRO A 21 12.41 6.99 -0.38
N ASP A 22 12.39 5.68 -0.66
CA ASP A 22 12.52 4.63 0.33
C ASP A 22 13.71 3.72 -0.02
N PRO A 23 14.95 4.17 0.25
CA PRO A 23 16.16 3.41 -0.08
C PRO A 23 16.24 2.07 0.66
N MET A 24 15.50 1.90 1.75
CA MET A 24 15.37 0.64 2.46
C MET A 24 14.56 -0.35 1.60
N MET A 25 13.40 0.06 1.09
CA MET A 25 12.58 -0.80 0.23
C MET A 25 13.26 -1.06 -1.11
N ASP A 26 13.94 -0.08 -1.70
CA ASP A 26 14.73 -0.29 -2.94
C ASP A 26 15.83 -1.35 -2.77
N ALA A 27 16.37 -1.52 -1.56
CA ALA A 27 17.33 -2.57 -1.26
C ALA A 27 16.64 -3.93 -1.08
N VAL A 28 15.46 -3.95 -0.48
CA VAL A 28 14.65 -5.16 -0.31
C VAL A 28 14.15 -5.71 -1.64
N ASP A 29 13.79 -4.84 -2.58
CA ASP A 29 13.34 -5.22 -3.92
C ASP A 29 14.39 -6.07 -4.66
N LYS A 30 15.68 -5.87 -4.36
CA LYS A 30 16.78 -6.66 -4.93
C LYS A 30 16.86 -8.10 -4.41
N PHE A 31 16.19 -8.39 -3.28
CA PHE A 31 16.14 -9.73 -2.71
C PHE A 31 15.08 -10.61 -3.42
N GLU A 32 14.18 -10.02 -4.19
CA GLU A 32 13.15 -10.77 -4.91
C GLU A 32 13.77 -11.67 -5.99
N LEU A 33 13.48 -12.96 -5.90
CA LEU A 33 13.86 -13.90 -6.94
C LEU A 33 12.88 -13.81 -8.11
N ALA A 34 13.38 -13.96 -9.34
CA ALA A 34 12.51 -13.94 -10.51
C ALA A 34 11.46 -15.08 -10.49
N HIS A 35 11.80 -16.24 -9.90
CA HIS A 35 10.85 -17.34 -9.72
C HIS A 35 10.08 -17.18 -8.41
N GLY A 36 8.83 -17.63 -8.38
CA GLY A 36 8.00 -17.54 -7.19
C GLY A 36 7.58 -16.10 -6.85
N VAL A 37 7.12 -15.36 -7.86
CA VAL A 37 6.59 -14.00 -7.74
C VAL A 37 5.09 -14.01 -7.99
N TYR A 38 4.34 -13.31 -7.14
CA TYR A 38 2.90 -13.14 -7.26
C TYR A 38 2.52 -12.26 -8.46
N PRO A 39 1.42 -12.53 -9.18
CA PRO A 39 0.60 -13.74 -9.10
C PRO A 39 1.14 -14.87 -9.99
N VAL A 40 1.92 -14.55 -11.01
CA VAL A 40 2.46 -15.51 -11.98
C VAL A 40 3.92 -15.15 -12.24
N ALA A 41 4.82 -16.08 -11.91
CA ALA A 41 6.26 -15.90 -12.09
C ALA A 41 6.68 -15.98 -13.57
N PHE A 42 7.95 -15.67 -13.89
CA PHE A 42 8.44 -15.72 -15.28
C PHE A 42 8.29 -17.09 -15.95
N ASP A 43 8.26 -18.16 -15.15
CA ASP A 43 8.07 -19.55 -15.60
C ASP A 43 6.59 -19.92 -15.79
N ARG A 44 5.68 -18.93 -15.73
CA ARG A 44 4.23 -19.03 -15.92
C ARG A 44 3.52 -19.87 -14.85
N ARG A 45 4.16 -20.06 -13.69
CA ARG A 45 3.53 -20.73 -12.56
C ARG A 45 2.80 -19.71 -11.69
N TRP A 46 1.58 -20.07 -11.30
CA TRP A 46 0.84 -19.34 -10.28
C TRP A 46 1.56 -19.46 -8.94
N HIS A 47 1.65 -18.33 -8.23
CA HIS A 47 2.33 -18.23 -6.96
C HIS A 47 1.58 -17.28 -6.02
N CYS A 48 1.45 -17.66 -4.74
CA CYS A 48 0.63 -16.94 -3.75
C CYS A 48 1.39 -15.86 -2.98
N GLY A 49 2.70 -15.77 -3.16
CA GLY A 49 3.57 -14.86 -2.43
C GLY A 49 4.82 -14.48 -3.21
N VAL A 50 5.89 -14.18 -2.49
CA VAL A 50 7.19 -13.81 -3.04
C VAL A 50 8.31 -14.64 -2.41
N HIS A 51 9.28 -15.07 -3.22
CA HIS A 51 10.55 -15.59 -2.72
C HIS A 51 11.56 -14.46 -2.54
N LEU A 52 12.07 -14.32 -1.32
CA LEU A 52 13.09 -13.34 -0.96
C LEU A 52 14.37 -14.06 -0.55
N ALA A 53 15.47 -13.74 -1.23
CA ALA A 53 16.80 -14.27 -1.01
C ALA A 53 17.79 -13.11 -0.74
N PRO A 54 17.87 -12.62 0.51
CA PRO A 54 18.88 -11.63 0.86
C PRO A 54 20.29 -12.24 0.80
N ASP A 55 21.27 -11.41 0.43
CA ASP A 55 22.69 -11.82 0.38
C ASP A 55 23.25 -12.21 1.76
N THR A 56 22.63 -11.70 2.83
CA THR A 56 22.98 -12.06 4.20
C THR A 56 22.09 -13.19 4.71
N HIS A 57 22.70 -14.34 5.01
CA HIS A 57 22.06 -15.35 5.85
C HIS A 57 21.76 -14.73 7.22
N GLY A 58 20.50 -14.67 7.62
CA GLY A 58 20.14 -13.93 8.84
C GLY A 58 18.72 -14.18 9.33
N ALA A 59 18.39 -13.44 10.38
CA ALA A 59 17.08 -13.47 11.02
C ALA A 59 15.97 -13.00 10.06
N VAL A 60 14.83 -13.68 10.15
CA VAL A 60 13.56 -13.29 9.56
C VAL A 60 12.75 -12.57 10.63
N TYR A 61 12.22 -11.41 10.29
CA TYR A 61 11.55 -10.52 11.22
C TYR A 61 10.06 -10.38 10.93
N ALA A 62 9.25 -10.26 11.99
CA ALA A 62 7.84 -9.93 11.84
C ALA A 62 7.66 -8.58 11.15
N ILE A 63 6.87 -8.56 10.07
CA ILE A 63 6.62 -7.33 9.28
C ILE A 63 5.79 -6.30 10.05
N ALA A 64 4.96 -6.76 10.99
CA ALA A 64 4.08 -5.95 11.83
C ALA A 64 3.77 -6.69 13.15
N ASP A 65 3.24 -5.97 14.13
CA ASP A 65 2.69 -6.56 15.36
C ASP A 65 1.59 -7.58 15.01
N GLY A 66 1.55 -8.71 15.69
CA GLY A 66 0.60 -9.76 15.36
C GLY A 66 0.40 -10.81 16.45
N GLU A 67 -0.69 -11.54 16.31
CA GLU A 67 -0.95 -12.78 17.03
C GLU A 67 -0.46 -13.96 16.18
N VAL A 68 0.19 -14.93 16.81
CA VAL A 68 0.57 -16.17 16.14
C VAL A 68 -0.68 -17.01 15.97
N VAL A 69 -1.00 -17.38 14.72
CA VAL A 69 -2.15 -18.26 14.40
C VAL A 69 -1.71 -19.71 14.44
N ALA A 70 -0.60 -20.00 13.78
CA ALA A 70 0.01 -21.32 13.73
C ALA A 70 1.50 -21.17 13.44
N TYR A 71 2.28 -22.17 13.84
CA TYR A 71 3.70 -22.21 13.53
C TYR A 71 4.18 -23.66 13.40
N ARG A 72 5.30 -23.85 12.70
CA ARG A 72 6.03 -25.11 12.68
C ARG A 72 7.51 -24.83 12.89
N VAL A 73 8.07 -25.47 13.90
CA VAL A 73 9.50 -25.49 14.14
C VAL A 73 9.96 -26.93 13.98
N CYS A 74 10.88 -27.14 13.05
CA CYS A 74 11.44 -28.45 12.78
C CYS A 74 12.82 -28.57 13.42
N GLN A 75 13.14 -29.72 13.99
CA GLN A 75 14.49 -30.00 14.46
C GLN A 75 15.44 -30.27 13.28
N HIS A 76 14.95 -30.93 12.22
CA HIS A 76 15.69 -31.24 10.99
C HIS A 76 14.93 -30.80 9.72
N ALA A 77 15.65 -30.74 8.59
CA ALA A 77 15.07 -30.57 7.27
C ALA A 77 14.34 -31.84 6.78
N ILE A 78 13.48 -31.70 5.76
CA ILE A 78 12.64 -32.79 5.24
C ILE A 78 13.46 -33.78 4.39
N ASP A 79 14.20 -33.27 3.40
CA ASP A 79 14.86 -34.08 2.37
C ASP A 79 16.38 -33.91 2.42
N SER A 80 17.11 -34.83 3.04
CA SER A 80 18.59 -34.85 3.08
C SER A 80 19.23 -33.46 3.26
N ASP A 81 18.66 -32.62 4.13
CA ASP A 81 19.10 -31.25 4.40
C ASP A 81 18.96 -30.21 3.25
N ASN A 82 18.04 -30.45 2.30
CA ASN A 82 17.80 -29.56 1.15
C ASN A 82 16.49 -28.77 1.21
N SER A 83 15.55 -29.11 2.09
CA SER A 83 14.24 -28.45 2.16
C SER A 83 13.76 -28.27 3.60
N ASN A 84 13.49 -27.02 3.98
CA ASN A 84 12.94 -26.67 5.28
C ASN A 84 11.41 -26.52 5.24
N ALA A 85 10.76 -27.08 6.26
CA ALA A 85 9.31 -27.02 6.43
C ALA A 85 8.84 -25.97 7.44
N GLY A 86 9.78 -25.30 8.12
CA GLY A 86 9.49 -24.37 9.20
C GLY A 86 8.69 -23.18 8.68
N PHE A 87 7.69 -22.74 9.45
CA PHE A 87 6.90 -21.57 9.11
C PHE A 87 6.33 -20.88 10.35
N VAL A 88 5.97 -19.61 10.19
CA VAL A 88 5.13 -18.87 11.14
C VAL A 88 3.99 -18.20 10.37
N LEU A 89 2.75 -18.33 10.86
CA LEU A 89 1.58 -17.62 10.36
C LEU A 89 1.11 -16.62 11.41
N LEU A 90 1.06 -15.35 11.03
CA LEU A 90 0.64 -14.25 11.89
C LEU A 90 -0.70 -13.68 11.42
N LYS A 91 -1.53 -13.28 12.38
CA LYS A 91 -2.70 -12.42 12.19
C LYS A 91 -2.36 -11.02 12.70
N HIS A 92 -2.58 -10.04 11.86
CA HIS A 92 -2.37 -8.62 12.13
C HIS A 92 -3.70 -7.89 12.23
N SER A 93 -3.70 -6.82 13.01
CA SER A 93 -4.88 -6.00 13.26
C SER A 93 -4.42 -4.58 13.55
N THR A 94 -4.81 -3.62 12.70
CA THR A 94 -4.53 -2.20 12.91
C THR A 94 -5.75 -1.35 12.61
N GLU A 95 -5.92 -0.25 13.34
CA GLU A 95 -6.90 0.80 12.98
C GLU A 95 -6.27 1.73 11.95
N THR A 96 -6.99 2.04 10.87
CA THR A 96 -6.50 2.89 9.77
C THR A 96 -7.11 4.30 9.77
N GLY A 97 -7.99 4.60 10.74
CA GLY A 97 -8.75 5.86 10.83
C GLY A 97 -10.26 5.58 10.93
N ASP A 98 -11.04 6.56 11.38
CA ASP A 98 -12.52 6.52 11.46
C ASP A 98 -13.11 5.24 12.09
N GLY A 99 -12.40 4.64 13.04
CA GLY A 99 -12.82 3.39 13.72
C GLY A 99 -12.84 2.16 12.81
N ARG A 100 -12.14 2.21 11.67
CA ARG A 100 -12.05 1.12 10.71
C ARG A 100 -10.80 0.29 10.95
N LYS A 101 -11.05 -1.00 11.17
CA LYS A 101 -10.05 -2.01 11.47
C LYS A 101 -9.63 -2.78 10.23
N LEU A 102 -8.33 -2.75 9.91
CA LEU A 102 -7.71 -3.60 8.90
C LEU A 102 -7.18 -4.88 9.56
N THR A 103 -7.70 -6.03 9.13
CA THR A 103 -7.21 -7.35 9.53
C THR A 103 -6.56 -8.04 8.33
N PHE A 104 -5.32 -8.48 8.48
CA PHE A 104 -4.59 -9.21 7.43
C PHE A 104 -3.66 -10.24 8.07
N TYR A 105 -3.07 -11.10 7.26
CA TYR A 105 -2.23 -12.20 7.67
C TYR A 105 -0.88 -12.12 6.96
N SER A 106 0.16 -12.63 7.61
CA SER A 106 1.44 -12.89 6.95
C SER A 106 1.95 -14.30 7.24
N LEU A 107 2.46 -14.96 6.21
CA LEU A 107 3.00 -16.31 6.26
C LEU A 107 4.47 -16.29 5.86
N TYR A 108 5.34 -16.79 6.72
CA TYR A 108 6.79 -16.88 6.50
C TYR A 108 7.15 -18.35 6.43
N MET A 109 7.63 -18.85 5.28
CA MET A 109 7.93 -20.26 5.09
C MET A 109 9.41 -20.50 4.77
N HIS A 110 9.79 -21.77 4.80
CA HIS A 110 11.16 -22.25 4.61
C HIS A 110 12.13 -21.71 5.67
N LEU A 111 11.65 -21.55 6.90
CA LEU A 111 12.50 -21.19 8.03
C LEU A 111 13.42 -22.35 8.38
N ALA A 112 14.69 -22.04 8.66
CA ALA A 112 15.73 -23.01 8.98
C ALA A 112 15.34 -23.92 10.16
N SER A 113 15.81 -25.17 10.12
CA SER A 113 15.64 -26.11 11.22
C SER A 113 16.50 -25.73 12.44
N LEU A 114 16.14 -26.22 13.63
CA LEU A 114 16.93 -25.96 14.84
C LEU A 114 18.36 -26.51 14.70
N ALA A 115 18.55 -27.69 14.10
CA ALA A 115 19.89 -28.26 13.87
C ALA A 115 20.76 -27.35 12.98
N GLU A 116 20.20 -26.80 11.91
CA GLU A 116 20.91 -25.84 11.05
C GLU A 116 21.20 -24.53 11.79
N CYS A 117 20.24 -24.02 12.57
CA CYS A 117 20.44 -22.81 13.36
C CYS A 117 21.63 -22.97 14.32
N TYR A 118 21.73 -24.12 14.99
CA TYR A 118 22.86 -24.45 15.84
C TYR A 118 24.17 -24.58 15.07
N ALA A 119 24.17 -25.24 13.91
CA ALA A 119 25.35 -25.39 13.07
C ALA A 119 25.86 -24.03 12.54
N MET A 120 24.95 -23.06 12.32
CA MET A 120 25.27 -21.69 11.94
C MET A 120 25.69 -20.80 13.12
N GLY A 121 25.67 -21.32 14.36
CA GLY A 121 26.04 -20.57 15.55
C GLY A 121 24.98 -19.59 16.05
N TYR A 122 23.72 -19.72 15.62
CA TYR A 122 22.63 -18.92 16.18
C TYR A 122 22.27 -19.42 17.57
N ASP A 123 22.54 -18.60 18.58
CA ASP A 123 22.38 -18.93 20.01
C ASP A 123 20.95 -18.69 20.54
N ARG A 124 19.99 -18.43 19.63
CA ARG A 124 18.57 -18.16 19.91
C ARG A 124 18.31 -16.83 20.61
N THR A 125 19.32 -15.97 20.78
CA THR A 125 19.14 -14.64 21.36
C THR A 125 18.10 -13.85 20.55
N GLY A 126 17.09 -13.31 21.25
CA GLY A 126 16.01 -12.53 20.64
C GLY A 126 14.87 -13.37 20.01
N LEU A 127 14.98 -14.70 19.99
CA LEU A 127 13.92 -15.59 19.53
C LEU A 127 12.97 -15.93 20.70
N ALA A 128 11.66 -15.92 20.45
CA ALA A 128 10.68 -16.30 21.47
C ALA A 128 10.79 -17.79 21.86
N GLU A 129 10.51 -18.14 23.12
CA GLU A 129 10.73 -19.50 23.63
C GLU A 129 10.00 -20.59 22.82
N PHE A 130 8.77 -20.31 22.37
CA PHE A 130 7.97 -21.25 21.58
C PHE A 130 8.58 -21.55 20.20
N LEU A 131 9.45 -20.68 19.69
CA LEU A 131 10.18 -20.87 18.44
C LEU A 131 11.53 -21.59 18.64
N CYS A 132 11.96 -21.78 19.89
CA CYS A 132 13.22 -22.45 20.24
C CYS A 132 13.09 -23.97 20.41
N LYS A 133 11.89 -24.53 20.26
CA LYS A 133 11.57 -25.94 20.50
C LYS A 133 10.77 -26.50 19.31
N PRO A 134 10.94 -27.77 18.94
CA PRO A 134 10.12 -28.39 17.89
C PRO A 134 8.64 -28.28 18.22
N SER A 135 7.81 -27.98 17.21
CA SER A 135 6.36 -27.83 17.40
C SER A 135 5.61 -29.15 17.59
N GLY A 136 6.31 -30.28 17.46
CA GLY A 136 5.78 -31.63 17.62
C GLY A 136 6.90 -32.67 17.57
N PRO A 137 6.55 -33.98 17.53
CA PRO A 137 7.52 -35.05 17.40
C PRO A 137 8.38 -34.88 16.13
N ASP A 138 9.67 -35.16 16.27
CA ASP A 138 10.64 -35.11 15.19
C ASP A 138 11.06 -36.52 14.79
N THR A 139 10.25 -37.14 13.95
CA THR A 139 10.50 -38.49 13.44
C THR A 139 11.15 -38.37 12.06
N LYS A 140 12.34 -38.95 11.89
CA LYS A 140 13.05 -38.98 10.60
C LYS A 140 12.13 -39.46 9.47
N GLY A 141 12.00 -38.65 8.43
CA GLY A 141 11.13 -38.93 7.27
C GLY A 141 9.68 -38.45 7.41
N GLN A 142 9.34 -37.73 8.49
CA GLN A 142 8.03 -37.09 8.66
C GLN A 142 8.17 -35.59 8.89
N VAL A 143 7.22 -34.82 8.37
CA VAL A 143 7.15 -33.38 8.63
C VAL A 143 6.56 -33.15 10.02
N THR A 144 7.28 -32.42 10.87
CA THR A 144 6.79 -32.03 12.19
C THR A 144 5.40 -31.38 12.09
N PRO A 145 4.39 -31.82 12.86
CA PRO A 145 3.09 -31.18 12.86
C PRO A 145 3.17 -29.69 13.23
N ALA A 146 2.30 -28.88 12.63
CA ALA A 146 2.17 -27.48 13.05
C ALA A 146 1.50 -27.40 14.43
N ALA A 147 1.94 -26.47 15.25
CA ALA A 147 1.29 -26.11 16.49
C ALA A 147 0.32 -24.94 16.27
N SER A 148 -0.77 -24.92 17.04
CA SER A 148 -1.59 -23.73 17.18
C SER A 148 -0.76 -22.63 17.84
N GLY A 149 -1.01 -21.37 17.49
CA GLY A 149 -0.25 -20.24 18.03
C GLY A 149 -0.46 -19.98 19.52
N GLY A 150 -1.44 -20.63 20.17
CA GLY A 150 -1.52 -20.69 21.64
C GLY A 150 -1.69 -19.34 22.34
N GLY A 151 -2.20 -18.32 21.63
CA GLY A 151 -2.30 -16.94 22.14
C GLY A 151 -0.97 -16.18 22.20
N HIS A 152 0.10 -16.73 21.64
CA HIS A 152 1.38 -16.03 21.53
C HIS A 152 1.24 -14.79 20.64
N LYS A 153 2.01 -13.75 20.98
CA LYS A 153 2.06 -12.49 20.25
C LYS A 153 3.50 -12.16 19.91
N VAL A 154 3.67 -11.47 18.80
CA VAL A 154 4.95 -10.94 18.34
C VAL A 154 4.80 -9.45 18.06
N ARG A 155 5.87 -8.71 18.27
CA ARG A 155 6.00 -7.32 17.87
C ARG A 155 6.66 -7.23 16.50
N ARG A 156 6.39 -6.13 15.80
CA ARG A 156 7.13 -5.75 14.60
C ARG A 156 8.62 -5.77 14.92
N LYS A 157 9.38 -6.47 14.08
CA LYS A 157 10.82 -6.73 14.25
C LYS A 157 11.23 -7.73 15.35
N ASP A 158 10.30 -8.45 15.94
CA ASP A 158 10.68 -9.69 16.64
C ASP A 158 11.21 -10.71 15.61
N ILE A 159 12.21 -11.49 16.03
CA ILE A 159 12.74 -12.59 15.21
C ILE A 159 11.70 -13.72 15.19
N LEU A 160 11.34 -14.17 13.99
CA LEU A 160 10.42 -15.28 13.75
C LEU A 160 11.15 -16.59 13.43
N GLY A 161 12.43 -16.50 13.10
CA GLY A 161 13.28 -17.61 12.72
C GLY A 161 14.46 -17.11 11.91
N TYR A 162 15.10 -18.03 11.20
CA TYR A 162 16.26 -17.73 10.35
C TYR A 162 16.01 -18.22 8.93
N LEU A 163 16.64 -17.56 7.97
CA LEU A 163 16.56 -17.90 6.55
C LEU A 163 16.96 -19.37 6.35
N GLY A 164 16.04 -20.18 5.82
CA GLY A 164 16.32 -21.55 5.43
C GLY A 164 16.42 -21.70 3.92
N ARG A 165 16.01 -22.86 3.44
CA ARG A 165 16.12 -23.26 2.04
C ARG A 165 14.97 -24.15 1.61
N TYR A 166 14.74 -24.21 0.31
CA TYR A 166 13.83 -25.17 -0.29
C TYR A 166 14.41 -25.67 -1.62
N GLN A 167 14.43 -27.00 -1.80
CA GLN A 167 15.03 -27.66 -2.96
C GLN A 167 16.46 -27.20 -3.23
N GLY A 168 17.25 -26.97 -2.17
CA GLY A 168 18.65 -26.57 -2.23
C GLY A 168 18.89 -25.07 -2.48
N ILE A 169 17.85 -24.27 -2.71
CA ILE A 169 17.99 -22.81 -2.89
C ILE A 169 17.68 -22.11 -1.57
N VAL A 170 18.56 -21.20 -1.15
CA VAL A 170 18.40 -20.41 0.08
C VAL A 170 17.49 -19.22 -0.20
N TYR A 171 16.29 -19.25 0.36
CA TYR A 171 15.32 -18.16 0.29
C TYR A 171 14.23 -18.37 1.35
N MET A 172 13.44 -17.35 1.60
CA MET A 172 12.19 -17.42 2.35
C MET A 172 11.01 -17.13 1.42
N HIS A 173 9.93 -17.88 1.56
CA HIS A 173 8.66 -17.56 0.92
C HIS A 173 7.81 -16.71 1.87
N CYS A 174 7.29 -15.57 1.40
CA CYS A 174 6.42 -14.69 2.16
C CYS A 174 5.07 -14.49 1.45
N GLU A 175 3.99 -14.60 2.19
CA GLU A 175 2.66 -14.17 1.74
C GLU A 175 2.11 -13.08 2.66
N VAL A 176 1.36 -12.14 2.09
CA VAL A 176 0.51 -11.19 2.83
C VAL A 176 -0.87 -11.25 2.22
N PHE A 177 -1.87 -11.61 3.02
CA PHE A 177 -3.21 -11.89 2.50
C PHE A 177 -4.30 -11.55 3.52
N MET A 178 -5.54 -11.59 3.07
CA MET A 178 -6.73 -11.43 3.91
C MET A 178 -7.64 -12.64 3.72
N LEU A 179 -8.38 -13.02 4.77
CA LEU A 179 -9.49 -13.95 4.59
C LEU A 179 -10.66 -13.23 3.91
N PRO A 180 -11.55 -13.94 3.18
CA PRO A 180 -12.67 -13.31 2.49
C PRO A 180 -13.51 -12.39 3.39
N GLY A 181 -13.86 -12.84 4.61
CA GLY A 181 -14.62 -12.02 5.55
C GLY A 181 -13.89 -10.77 6.04
N ASP A 182 -12.56 -10.85 6.22
CA ASP A 182 -11.76 -9.68 6.60
C ASP A 182 -11.61 -8.70 5.43
N PHE A 183 -11.48 -9.23 4.20
CA PHE A 183 -11.47 -8.43 2.97
C PHE A 183 -12.80 -7.70 2.81
N ASP A 184 -13.93 -8.40 2.87
CA ASP A 184 -15.26 -7.80 2.73
C ASP A 184 -15.57 -6.80 3.84
N THR A 185 -15.10 -7.05 5.07
CA THR A 185 -15.25 -6.10 6.18
C THR A 185 -14.55 -4.77 5.89
N TYR A 186 -13.35 -4.82 5.28
CA TYR A 186 -12.58 -3.60 5.02
C TYR A 186 -12.90 -2.96 3.67
N PHE A 187 -13.04 -3.77 2.63
CA PHE A 187 -13.18 -3.37 1.22
C PHE A 187 -14.56 -3.63 0.63
N GLY A 188 -15.53 -4.17 1.37
CA GLY A 188 -16.85 -4.53 0.82
C GLY A 188 -17.69 -3.34 0.33
N HIS A 189 -17.36 -2.11 0.74
CA HIS A 189 -17.95 -0.89 0.18
C HIS A 189 -17.31 -0.46 -1.16
N THR A 190 -16.25 -1.16 -1.60
CA THR A 190 -15.60 -0.91 -2.90
C THR A 190 -16.53 -1.36 -4.00
N GLN A 191 -16.84 -0.46 -4.92
CA GLN A 191 -17.76 -0.72 -6.04
C GLN A 191 -17.01 -1.35 -7.23
N LEU A 192 -16.31 -2.46 -6.98
CA LEU A 192 -15.52 -3.16 -8.00
C LEU A 192 -16.41 -3.62 -9.16
N GLY A 193 -15.98 -3.35 -10.39
CA GLY A 193 -16.71 -3.71 -11.60
C GLY A 193 -17.96 -2.85 -11.86
N ASN A 194 -18.26 -1.84 -11.03
CA ASN A 194 -19.32 -0.89 -11.33
C ASN A 194 -18.83 0.14 -12.35
N PRO A 195 -19.38 0.18 -13.59
CA PRO A 195 -18.96 1.16 -14.59
C PRO A 195 -19.36 2.60 -14.26
N ALA A 196 -20.32 2.79 -13.34
CA ALA A 196 -20.80 4.09 -12.87
C ALA A 196 -20.91 4.07 -11.33
N PRO A 197 -19.77 4.20 -10.60
CA PRO A 197 -19.76 4.16 -9.15
C PRO A 197 -20.50 5.35 -8.55
N ASP A 198 -21.32 5.09 -7.53
CA ASP A 198 -21.94 6.13 -6.72
C ASP A 198 -20.89 6.82 -5.84
N THR A 199 -21.06 8.10 -5.55
CA THR A 199 -20.20 8.80 -4.58
C THR A 199 -20.50 8.29 -3.17
N PRO A 200 -19.53 7.69 -2.43
CA PRO A 200 -19.79 7.20 -1.08
C PRO A 200 -20.25 8.31 -0.13
N THR A 201 -21.15 8.06 0.80
CA THR A 201 -21.57 9.08 1.80
C THR A 201 -20.65 9.13 3.03
N THR A 202 -19.67 8.23 3.11
CA THR A 202 -18.73 8.12 4.22
C THR A 202 -17.67 9.23 4.19
N THR A 203 -17.10 9.53 5.35
CA THR A 203 -15.93 10.43 5.51
C THR A 203 -14.62 9.76 5.14
N ASP A 204 -14.61 8.42 5.06
CA ASP A 204 -13.46 7.62 4.75
C ASP A 204 -13.01 7.81 3.29
N CYS A 205 -11.98 8.63 3.09
CA CYS A 205 -11.42 8.98 1.79
C CYS A 205 -9.91 8.75 1.78
N TRP A 206 -9.45 7.85 0.91
CA TRP A 206 -8.05 7.45 0.80
C TRP A 206 -7.71 7.07 -0.64
N GLY A 207 -6.41 7.08 -0.97
CA GLY A 207 -5.93 6.77 -2.31
C GLY A 207 -6.12 7.94 -3.28
N HIS A 208 -6.30 7.61 -4.55
CA HIS A 208 -6.52 8.60 -5.61
C HIS A 208 -8.00 9.00 -5.62
N THR A 209 -8.27 10.26 -5.89
CA THR A 209 -9.64 10.79 -5.99
C THR A 209 -10.05 10.88 -7.44
N TYR A 210 -11.24 10.41 -7.77
CA TYR A 210 -11.80 10.48 -9.11
C TYR A 210 -13.08 11.31 -9.11
N TYR A 211 -13.28 12.13 -10.14
CA TYR A 211 -14.55 12.80 -10.40
C TYR A 211 -14.87 12.78 -11.90
N THR A 212 -16.17 12.71 -12.21
CA THR A 212 -16.65 12.71 -13.58
C THR A 212 -17.15 14.10 -13.97
N ILE A 213 -16.76 14.55 -15.16
CA ILE A 213 -17.26 15.77 -15.80
C ILE A 213 -18.20 15.34 -16.93
N PRO A 214 -19.47 15.78 -16.94
CA PRO A 214 -20.41 15.42 -18.01
C PRO A 214 -19.98 16.02 -19.34
N ALA A 215 -20.43 15.41 -20.45
CA ALA A 215 -20.27 15.99 -21.78
C ALA A 215 -20.92 17.38 -21.86
N GLY A 216 -20.36 18.26 -22.68
CA GLY A 216 -20.86 19.62 -22.89
C GLY A 216 -20.45 20.62 -21.81
N GLN A 217 -19.56 20.25 -20.88
CA GLN A 217 -19.05 21.17 -19.87
C GLN A 217 -18.08 22.18 -20.51
N GLN A 218 -18.31 23.46 -20.24
CA GLN A 218 -17.39 24.52 -20.65
C GLN A 218 -16.22 24.62 -19.66
N PHE A 219 -15.02 24.72 -20.22
CA PHE A 219 -13.76 25.01 -19.54
C PHE A 219 -13.31 26.43 -19.90
N PHE A 220 -12.70 27.10 -18.92
CA PHE A 220 -12.15 28.43 -19.10
C PHE A 220 -10.62 28.37 -19.04
N ALA A 221 -9.95 29.18 -19.85
CA ALA A 221 -8.49 29.26 -19.84
C ALA A 221 -7.93 29.71 -18.47
N LEU A 222 -8.70 30.45 -17.68
CA LEU A 222 -8.38 30.86 -16.32
C LEU A 222 -9.67 30.85 -15.48
N PRO A 223 -9.57 30.66 -14.15
CA PRO A 223 -10.72 30.83 -13.27
C PRO A 223 -11.41 32.19 -13.46
N PRO A 224 -12.75 32.25 -13.46
CA PRO A 224 -13.47 33.52 -13.47
C PRO A 224 -13.06 34.42 -12.30
N GLY A 225 -12.86 35.72 -12.57
CA GLY A 225 -12.41 36.69 -11.56
C GLY A 225 -10.88 36.76 -11.37
N THR A 226 -10.10 36.08 -12.21
CA THR A 226 -8.64 36.28 -12.27
C THR A 226 -8.29 37.70 -12.72
N ASP A 227 -7.23 38.25 -12.12
CA ASP A 227 -6.68 39.55 -12.47
C ASP A 227 -5.76 39.50 -13.71
N ALA A 228 -5.24 40.66 -14.12
CA ALA A 228 -4.33 40.80 -15.26
C ALA A 228 -2.98 40.07 -15.08
N HIS A 229 -2.68 39.58 -13.87
CA HIS A 229 -1.49 38.79 -13.55
C HIS A 229 -1.81 37.29 -13.41
N HIS A 230 -2.99 36.87 -13.85
CA HIS A 230 -3.50 35.50 -13.80
C HIS A 230 -3.62 34.98 -12.37
N LYS A 231 -3.97 35.86 -11.42
CA LYS A 231 -4.18 35.51 -10.02
C LYS A 231 -5.64 35.62 -9.63
N LEU A 232 -6.13 34.64 -8.89
CA LEU A 232 -7.42 34.69 -8.19
C LEU A 232 -7.14 34.73 -6.68
N TYR A 233 -7.56 35.81 -6.02
CA TYR A 233 -7.27 36.07 -4.60
C TYR A 233 -5.78 35.89 -4.23
N GLY A 234 -4.87 36.28 -5.13
CA GLY A 234 -3.42 36.16 -4.94
C GLY A 234 -2.81 34.81 -5.36
N ILE A 235 -3.62 33.79 -5.63
CA ILE A 235 -3.16 32.47 -6.12
C ILE A 235 -3.00 32.52 -7.64
N LYS A 236 -1.78 32.25 -8.13
CA LYS A 236 -1.50 32.21 -9.58
C LYS A 236 -2.02 30.92 -10.21
N PHE A 237 -2.65 31.05 -11.38
CA PHE A 237 -3.03 29.94 -12.24
C PHE A 237 -2.26 30.00 -13.55
N GLU A 238 -1.85 28.83 -14.05
CA GLU A 238 -1.28 28.74 -15.40
C GLU A 238 -2.42 28.80 -16.43
N THR A 239 -2.18 29.49 -17.54
CA THR A 239 -3.22 29.70 -18.56
C THR A 239 -3.46 28.40 -19.31
N GLY A 240 -4.67 27.88 -19.19
CA GLY A 240 -5.16 26.72 -19.93
C GLY A 240 -5.80 27.11 -21.27
N GLN A 241 -6.77 26.31 -21.70
CA GLN A 241 -7.52 26.51 -22.94
C GLN A 241 -9.01 26.61 -22.65
N THR A 242 -9.67 27.56 -23.28
CA THR A 242 -11.13 27.60 -23.31
C THR A 242 -11.62 26.53 -24.29
N ALA A 243 -12.42 25.60 -23.80
CA ALA A 243 -12.91 24.48 -24.59
C ALA A 243 -14.24 23.96 -24.04
N THR A 244 -14.87 23.05 -24.78
CA THR A 244 -16.02 22.28 -24.32
C THR A 244 -15.75 20.82 -24.63
N ASN A 245 -15.89 19.93 -23.65
CA ASN A 245 -15.74 18.49 -23.90
C ASN A 245 -16.96 17.94 -24.65
N THR A 246 -16.73 17.12 -25.66
CA THR A 246 -17.80 16.45 -26.40
C THR A 246 -18.24 15.14 -25.75
N LEU A 247 -17.33 14.48 -25.03
CA LEU A 247 -17.54 13.25 -24.28
C LEU A 247 -17.40 13.49 -22.78
N PRO A 248 -18.05 12.70 -21.91
CA PRO A 248 -17.76 12.72 -20.48
C PRO A 248 -16.27 12.48 -20.21
N LEU A 249 -15.77 13.08 -19.14
CA LEU A 249 -14.38 12.92 -18.70
C LEU A 249 -14.34 12.28 -17.32
N ASP A 250 -13.49 11.29 -17.13
CA ASP A 250 -13.07 10.83 -15.81
C ASP A 250 -11.75 11.53 -15.48
N VAL A 251 -11.70 12.22 -14.35
CA VAL A 251 -10.51 12.94 -13.88
C VAL A 251 -10.01 12.30 -12.60
N GLU A 252 -8.76 11.84 -12.61
CA GLU A 252 -8.04 11.36 -11.44
C GLU A 252 -7.17 12.48 -10.91
N THR A 253 -7.20 12.67 -9.60
CA THR A 253 -6.23 13.49 -8.87
C THR A 253 -5.58 12.67 -7.77
N TYR A 254 -4.27 12.80 -7.64
CA TYR A 254 -3.52 12.16 -6.57
C TYR A 254 -2.34 13.01 -6.14
N PHE A 255 -1.85 12.71 -4.95
CA PHE A 255 -0.79 13.45 -4.31
C PHE A 255 0.42 12.56 -4.12
N SER A 256 1.60 13.08 -4.48
CA SER A 256 2.85 12.36 -4.28
C SER A 256 3.98 13.34 -4.12
N LYS A 257 4.75 13.18 -3.03
CA LYS A 257 5.95 13.97 -2.74
C LYS A 257 5.70 15.48 -2.76
N GLY A 258 4.56 15.91 -2.20
CA GLY A 258 4.22 17.32 -2.09
C GLY A 258 3.59 17.92 -3.35
N ALA A 259 3.51 17.18 -4.45
CA ALA A 259 2.90 17.60 -5.70
C ALA A 259 1.52 16.95 -5.89
N LYS A 260 0.65 17.66 -6.61
CA LYS A 260 -0.60 17.09 -7.15
C LYS A 260 -0.35 16.63 -8.57
N TYR A 261 -0.95 15.52 -8.93
CA TYR A 261 -0.94 14.96 -10.28
C TYR A 261 -2.37 14.76 -10.75
N THR A 262 -2.60 15.07 -12.02
CA THR A 262 -3.91 14.93 -12.66
C THR A 262 -3.80 14.07 -13.92
N ASN A 263 -4.66 13.05 -14.02
CA ASN A 263 -4.88 12.32 -15.27
C ASN A 263 -6.33 12.50 -15.74
N VAL A 264 -6.52 12.51 -17.05
CA VAL A 264 -7.86 12.67 -17.64
C VAL A 264 -8.09 11.63 -18.72
N TRP A 265 -9.25 10.99 -18.68
CA TRP A 265 -9.74 10.09 -19.72
C TRP A 265 -11.05 10.61 -20.30
N SER A 266 -11.22 10.53 -21.62
CA SER A 266 -12.55 10.63 -22.23
C SER A 266 -13.25 9.27 -22.18
N VAL A 267 -14.56 9.28 -21.90
CA VAL A 267 -15.40 8.07 -21.85
C VAL A 267 -16.33 8.04 -23.07
N ALA A 268 -16.19 7.01 -23.91
CA ALA A 268 -17.07 6.82 -25.06
C ALA A 268 -18.40 6.17 -24.65
N THR A 269 -19.38 6.16 -25.58
CA THR A 269 -20.72 5.59 -25.34
C THR A 269 -20.71 4.11 -24.98
N ASP A 270 -19.72 3.36 -25.46
CA ASP A 270 -19.53 1.94 -25.13
C ASP A 270 -18.78 1.71 -23.80
N GLY A 271 -18.45 2.79 -23.08
CA GLY A 271 -17.70 2.76 -21.82
C GLY A 271 -16.18 2.67 -21.99
N SER A 272 -15.66 2.63 -23.22
CA SER A 272 -14.23 2.64 -23.46
C SER A 272 -13.60 3.98 -23.04
N ARG A 273 -12.41 3.91 -22.45
CA ARG A 273 -11.68 5.07 -21.91
C ARG A 273 -10.43 5.33 -22.74
N SER A 274 -10.25 6.58 -23.17
CA SER A 274 -9.03 7.04 -23.86
C SER A 274 -8.31 8.06 -23.01
N LEU A 275 -7.05 7.77 -22.65
CA LEU A 275 -6.22 8.67 -21.86
C LEU A 275 -5.86 9.91 -22.69
N LEU A 276 -6.21 11.09 -22.18
CA LEU A 276 -5.93 12.38 -22.81
C LEU A 276 -4.61 12.99 -22.32
N THR A 277 -4.18 12.63 -21.11
CA THR A 277 -2.92 13.06 -20.51
C THR A 277 -1.85 11.99 -20.72
N ALA A 278 -1.06 12.11 -21.80
CA ALA A 278 0.00 11.14 -22.11
C ALA A 278 0.99 10.90 -20.95
N GLN A 279 1.16 11.90 -20.09
CA GLN A 279 1.78 11.81 -18.77
C GLN A 279 0.91 12.56 -17.75
N PRO A 280 0.91 12.17 -16.47
CA PRO A 280 0.19 12.90 -15.43
C PRO A 280 0.62 14.37 -15.36
N VAL A 281 -0.35 15.29 -15.39
CA VAL A 281 -0.09 16.73 -15.27
C VAL A 281 0.32 17.03 -13.84
N LYS A 282 1.54 17.52 -13.65
CA LYS A 282 2.12 17.78 -12.33
C LYS A 282 1.97 19.25 -11.92
N GLU A 283 1.35 19.48 -10.77
CA GLU A 283 1.41 20.75 -10.05
C GLU A 283 2.37 20.61 -8.87
N LYS A 284 3.58 21.17 -9.03
CA LYS A 284 4.63 21.10 -8.03
C LYS A 284 4.25 21.88 -6.76
N ASP A 285 4.66 21.38 -5.60
CA ASP A 285 4.51 22.01 -4.28
C ASP A 285 3.05 22.25 -3.85
N TYR A 286 2.07 21.70 -4.58
CA TYR A 286 0.65 21.90 -4.34
C TYR A 286 0.20 21.45 -2.94
N GLU A 287 0.71 20.33 -2.41
CA GLU A 287 0.34 19.91 -1.05
C GLU A 287 0.89 20.87 0.01
N TYR A 288 2.09 21.39 -0.20
CA TYR A 288 2.70 22.34 0.72
C TYR A 288 1.98 23.69 0.69
N ASP A 289 1.45 24.08 -0.48
CA ASP A 289 0.69 25.32 -0.69
C ASP A 289 -0.81 25.17 -0.37
N LEU A 290 -1.28 23.96 -0.04
CA LEU A 290 -2.71 23.65 0.07
C LEU A 290 -3.42 24.50 1.13
N TYR A 291 -2.77 24.71 2.29
CA TYR A 291 -3.31 25.56 3.35
C TYR A 291 -3.44 27.03 2.93
N HIS A 292 -2.40 27.55 2.25
CA HIS A 292 -2.40 28.93 1.75
C HIS A 292 -3.47 29.12 0.67
N ARG A 293 -3.60 28.17 -0.26
CA ARG A 293 -4.68 28.15 -1.27
C ARG A 293 -6.06 28.11 -0.64
N ALA A 294 -6.27 27.22 0.32
CA ALA A 294 -7.55 27.08 1.00
C ALA A 294 -7.95 28.39 1.71
N THR A 295 -7.00 29.03 2.40
CA THR A 295 -7.23 30.30 3.09
C THR A 295 -7.54 31.45 2.12
N ALA A 296 -6.84 31.51 0.98
CA ALA A 296 -7.03 32.55 -0.01
C ALA A 296 -8.34 32.39 -0.82
N LEU A 297 -8.65 31.18 -1.25
CA LEU A 297 -9.78 30.90 -2.15
C LEU A 297 -11.10 30.69 -1.40
N TYR A 298 -11.05 30.21 -0.15
CA TYR A 298 -12.21 29.87 0.68
C TYR A 298 -12.19 30.61 2.02
N GLY A 299 -12.04 31.94 1.98
CA GLY A 299 -11.89 32.77 3.18
C GLY A 299 -13.03 32.68 4.21
N THR A 300 -14.23 32.24 3.81
CA THR A 300 -15.37 31.99 4.70
C THR A 300 -15.18 30.76 5.58
N CYS A 301 -14.57 29.70 5.03
CA CYS A 301 -14.25 28.48 5.77
C CYS A 301 -13.05 27.77 5.10
N PRO A 302 -11.81 28.11 5.49
CA PRO A 302 -10.62 27.50 4.90
C PRO A 302 -10.51 25.98 5.13
N SER A 303 -11.08 25.43 6.20
CA SER A 303 -11.07 23.98 6.43
C SER A 303 -11.87 23.23 5.37
N ASP A 304 -13.08 23.70 5.05
CA ASP A 304 -13.92 23.13 4.00
C ASP A 304 -13.25 23.32 2.62
N GLY A 305 -12.63 24.48 2.40
CA GLY A 305 -11.84 24.74 1.19
C GLY A 305 -10.66 23.79 1.04
N TYR A 306 -9.97 23.48 2.14
CA TYR A 306 -8.88 22.52 2.16
C TYR A 306 -9.36 21.12 1.77
N GLU A 307 -10.50 20.68 2.32
CA GLU A 307 -11.12 19.40 1.96
C GLU A 307 -11.57 19.37 0.50
N MET A 308 -12.18 20.44 -0.01
CA MET A 308 -12.52 20.57 -1.42
C MET A 308 -11.30 20.46 -2.34
N LEU A 309 -10.20 21.15 -2.02
CA LEU A 309 -8.97 21.14 -2.83
C LEU A 309 -8.21 19.81 -2.74
N ARG A 310 -8.40 19.02 -1.68
CA ARG A 310 -7.71 17.74 -1.45
C ARG A 310 -8.52 16.53 -1.87
N PHE A 311 -9.81 16.52 -1.57
CA PHE A 311 -10.70 15.36 -1.75
C PHE A 311 -11.79 15.59 -2.78
N GLY A 312 -11.90 16.80 -3.34
CA GLY A 312 -12.97 17.17 -4.26
C GLY A 312 -14.34 17.34 -3.60
N ARG A 313 -14.43 17.21 -2.28
CA ARG A 313 -15.66 17.30 -1.47
C ARG A 313 -15.33 17.64 -0.02
N ILE A 314 -16.33 18.15 0.71
CA ILE A 314 -16.25 18.37 2.16
C ILE A 314 -16.64 17.05 2.85
N LEU A 315 -15.73 16.52 3.67
CA LEU A 315 -15.92 15.33 4.50
C LEU A 315 -16.43 15.72 5.89
N SER A 316 -16.04 16.89 6.39
CA SER A 316 -16.47 17.40 7.68
C SER A 316 -17.99 17.64 7.73
N THR A 317 -18.61 17.29 8.86
CA THR A 317 -20.05 17.49 9.10
C THR A 317 -20.26 18.33 10.37
N PRO A 318 -21.05 19.42 10.32
CA PRO A 318 -21.70 19.98 9.12
C PRO A 318 -20.70 20.72 8.22
N ALA A 319 -20.95 20.71 6.91
CA ALA A 319 -20.29 21.60 5.98
C ALA A 319 -20.74 23.06 6.23
N THR A 320 -19.80 24.00 6.20
CA THR A 320 -20.04 25.43 6.45
C THR A 320 -20.09 26.23 5.15
N LEU A 321 -19.35 25.84 4.11
CA LEU A 321 -19.41 26.51 2.79
C LEU A 321 -20.80 26.38 2.16
N ALA A 322 -21.34 27.51 1.69
CA ALA A 322 -22.62 27.55 1.00
C ALA A 322 -22.54 26.90 -0.39
N VAL A 323 -23.66 26.34 -0.86
CA VAL A 323 -23.82 25.71 -2.18
C VAL A 323 -23.36 26.62 -3.33
N GLU A 324 -23.58 27.93 -3.21
CA GLU A 324 -23.13 28.91 -4.23
C GLU A 324 -21.60 29.04 -4.32
N GLN A 325 -20.85 28.80 -3.23
CA GLN A 325 -19.39 28.73 -3.24
C GLN A 325 -18.87 27.37 -3.72
N LEU A 326 -19.69 26.32 -3.60
CA LEU A 326 -19.42 24.97 -4.13
C LEU A 326 -19.60 24.88 -5.66
N HIS A 327 -20.51 25.68 -6.23
CA HIS A 327 -20.80 25.72 -7.68
C HIS A 327 -20.23 26.95 -8.40
N GLY A 328 -20.05 28.08 -7.72
CA GLY A 328 -19.65 29.37 -8.29
C GLY A 328 -18.14 29.58 -8.42
N GLN A 329 -17.33 28.74 -7.77
CA GLN A 329 -15.90 28.64 -8.06
C GLN A 329 -15.67 27.44 -8.97
N VAL A 330 -15.93 27.62 -10.27
CA VAL A 330 -15.48 26.72 -11.35
C VAL A 330 -13.95 26.81 -11.52
N ALA A 331 -13.23 26.87 -10.39
CA ALA A 331 -11.81 26.57 -10.29
C ALA A 331 -11.70 25.12 -9.79
N ARG A 332 -12.33 24.19 -10.50
CA ARG A 332 -11.85 22.81 -10.48
C ARG A 332 -10.67 22.81 -11.47
N PRO A 333 -9.43 22.65 -11.00
CA PRO A 333 -8.27 22.60 -11.88
C PRO A 333 -8.39 21.47 -12.91
#